data_AF-A0A1L6JBM9-F1
#
_entry.id   AF-A0A1L6JBM9-F1
#
_cell.length_a   1.000
_cell.length_b   1.000
_cell.length_c   1.000
_cell.angle_alpha   90.00
_cell.angle_beta   90.00
_cell.angle_gamma   90.00
#
_symmetry.space_group_name_H-M   'P 1'
#
loop_
_entity.id
_entity.type
_entity.pdbx_description
1 polymer ?
#
loop_
_entity_poly.entity_id
_entity_poly.type
_entity_poly.pdbx_seq_one_letter_code
_entity_poly.pdbx_strand_id
1 'polypeptide(L)' 'MSPRDRMVAALRREQAALDELIAETELGPRNQGHFDALEERAQSIGSNIVGAFRRPQPGPKVTPGRNGGVWV' A
#
# COMPACT_ATOMS: atom_id res chain seq x y z
N MET A 1 -0.85 16.36 -11.37
CA MET A 1 -1.24 15.68 -10.12
C MET A 1 -0.02 15.56 -9.20
N SER A 2 -0.05 16.27 -8.06
CA SER A 2 1.08 16.35 -7.13
C SER A 2 1.31 15.01 -6.39
N PRO A 3 2.51 14.77 -5.82
CA PRO A 3 2.74 13.60 -4.97
C PRO A 3 1.74 13.49 -3.81
N ARG A 4 1.41 14.63 -3.18
CA ARG A 4 0.39 14.71 -2.14
C ARG A 4 -0.98 14.26 -2.64
N ASP A 5 -1.42 14.72 -3.81
CA ASP A 5 -2.73 14.33 -4.35
C ASP A 5 -2.80 12.82 -4.64
N ARG A 6 -1.69 12.20 -5.06
CA ARG A 6 -1.62 10.74 -5.26
C ARG A 6 -1.71 9.98 -3.94
N MET A 7 -1.03 10.46 -2.90
CA MET A 7 -1.11 9.88 -1.56
C MET A 7 -2.54 9.97 -1.03
N VAL A 8 -3.16 11.15 -1.10
CA VAL A 8 -4.54 11.34 -0.66
C VAL A 8 -5.50 10.47 -1.46
N ALA A 9 -5.35 10.37 -2.78
CA ALA A 9 -6.18 9.50 -3.60
C ALA A 9 -6.00 8.01 -3.25
N ALA A 10 -4.77 7.57 -2.93
CA ALA A 10 -4.54 6.21 -2.45
C ALA A 10 -5.24 5.98 -1.11
N LEU A 11 -5.06 6.87 -0.13
CA LEU A 11 -5.70 6.77 1.17
C LEU A 11 -7.24 6.77 1.07
N ARG A 12 -7.84 7.56 0.17
CA ARG A 12 -9.29 7.57 -0.05
C ARG A 12 -9.81 6.25 -0.63
N ARG A 13 -9.03 5.59 -1.48
CA ARG A 13 -9.40 4.25 -1.98
C ARG A 13 -9.34 3.21 -0.87
N GLU A 14 -8.26 3.22 -0.09
CA GLU A 14 -8.13 2.28 1.03
C GLU A 14 -9.16 2.54 2.14
N GLN A 15 -9.57 3.80 2.34
CA GLN A 15 -10.69 4.15 3.23
C GLN A 15 -11.99 3.47 2.79
N ALA A 16 -12.36 3.57 1.51
CA ALA A 16 -13.57 2.92 1.00
C ALA A 16 -13.50 1.39 1.13
N ALA A 17 -12.34 0.80 0.86
CA ALA A 17 -12.12 -0.63 1.05
C ALA A 17 -12.22 -1.06 2.52
N LEU A 18 -11.78 -0.21 3.46
CA LEU A 18 -11.91 -0.44 4.89
C LEU A 18 -13.37 -0.32 5.34
N ASP A 19 -14.12 0.65 4.84
CA ASP A 19 -15.56 0.81 5.13
C ASP A 19 -16.34 -0.45 4.69
N GLU A 20 -16.03 -1.00 3.51
CA GLU A 20 -16.60 -2.27 3.03
C GLU A 20 -16.21 -3.46 3.93
N LEU A 21 -14.94 -3.55 4.33
CA LEU A 21 -14.47 -4.61 5.23
C LEU A 21 -15.16 -4.55 6.60
N ILE A 22 -15.36 -3.34 7.15
CA ILE A 22 -16.09 -3.14 8.41
C ILE A 22 -17.53 -3.62 8.26
N ALA A 23 -18.22 -3.18 7.21
CA ALA A 23 -19.60 -3.59 6.95
C ALA A 23 -19.75 -5.12 6.83
N GLU A 24 -18.79 -5.78 6.17
CA GLU A 24 -18.80 -7.24 6.05
C GLU A 24 -18.47 -7.95 7.38
N THR A 25 -17.58 -7.36 8.19
CA THR A 25 -17.21 -7.88 9.51
C THR A 25 -18.36 -7.75 10.51
N GLU A 26 -19.15 -6.67 10.43
CA GLU A 26 -20.35 -6.45 11.26
C GLU A 26 -21.42 -7.52 11.03
N LEU A 27 -21.50 -8.08 9.82
CA LEU A 27 -22.39 -9.22 9.52
C LEU A 27 -21.90 -10.56 10.11
N GLY A 28 -20.65 -10.59 10.57
CA GLY A 28 -19.99 -11.75 11.15
C GLY A 28 -19.42 -12.73 10.11
N PRO A 29 -18.28 -13.38 10.41
CA PRO A 29 -17.73 -14.41 9.54
C PRO A 29 -18.68 -15.62 9.46
N ARG A 30 -18.85 -16.16 8.25
CA ARG A 30 -19.81 -17.25 7.98
C ARG A 30 -19.21 -18.63 8.21
N ASN A 31 -17.88 -18.71 8.06
CA ASN A 31 -17.04 -19.88 8.24
C ASN A 31 -15.56 -19.44 8.28
N GLN A 32 -14.65 -20.39 8.50
CA GLN A 32 -13.21 -20.12 8.57
C GLN A 32 -12.66 -19.50 7.28
N GLY A 33 -13.02 -20.04 6.11
CA GLY A 33 -12.53 -19.50 4.84
C GLY A 33 -12.98 -18.07 4.57
N HIS A 34 -14.18 -17.69 5.04
CA HIS A 34 -14.63 -16.30 5.01
C HIS A 34 -13.77 -15.41 5.93
N PHE A 35 -13.47 -15.88 7.14
CA PHE A 35 -12.60 -15.16 8.06
C PHE A 35 -11.19 -14.94 7.46
N ASP A 36 -10.59 -15.99 6.89
CA ASP A 36 -9.27 -15.91 6.27
C ASP A 36 -9.24 -14.89 5.11
N ALA A 37 -10.33 -14.82 4.32
CA ALA A 37 -10.46 -13.84 3.25
C ALA A 37 -10.59 -12.40 3.77
N LEU A 38 -11.31 -12.18 4.88
CA LEU A 38 -11.38 -10.88 5.54
C LEU A 38 -10.02 -10.45 6.09
N GLU A 39 -9.25 -11.39 6.65
CA GLU A 39 -7.89 -11.16 7.12
C GLU A 39 -6.95 -10.78 5.98
N GLU A 40 -6.94 -11.54 4.88
CA GLU A 40 -6.13 -11.23 3.70
C GLU A 40 -6.45 -9.82 3.15
N ARG A 41 -7.75 -9.48 3.12
CA ARG A 41 -8.21 -8.15 2.70
C ARG A 41 -7.71 -7.05 3.63
N ALA A 42 -7.77 -7.27 4.95
CA ALA A 42 -7.24 -6.34 5.95
C ALA A 42 -5.73 -6.11 5.79
N GLN A 43 -4.96 -7.19 5.57
CA GLN A 43 -3.52 -7.11 5.34
C GLN A 43 -3.18 -6.32 4.07
N SER A 44 -3.93 -6.56 2.99
CA SER A 44 -3.78 -5.82 1.72
C SER A 44 -4.01 -4.32 1.90
N ILE A 45 -5.10 -3.93 2.57
CA ILE A 45 -5.41 -2.52 2.88
C ILE A 45 -4.26 -1.87 3.66
N GLY A 46 -3.79 -2.52 4.73
CA GLY A 46 -2.68 -2.02 5.53
C GLY A 46 -1.39 -1.83 4.73
N SER A 47 -1.05 -2.82 3.89
CA SER A 47 0.11 -2.76 3.00
C SER A 47 0.01 -1.59 2.01
N ASN A 48 -1.17 -1.37 1.43
CA ASN A 48 -1.40 -0.30 0.47
C ASN A 48 -1.31 1.10 1.11
N ILE A 49 -1.86 1.27 2.32
CA ILE A 49 -1.76 2.51 3.11
C ILE A 49 -0.28 2.83 3.35
N VAL A 50 0.50 1.86 3.84
CA VAL A 50 1.94 2.05 4.09
C VAL A 50 2.70 2.31 2.79
N GLY A 51 2.36 1.58 1.72
CA GLY A 51 2.94 1.76 0.38
C GLY A 51 2.74 3.15 -0.19
N ALA A 52 1.63 3.82 0.13
CA ALA A 52 1.37 5.20 -0.29
C ALA A 52 2.42 6.18 0.25
N PHE A 53 2.98 5.94 1.44
CA PHE A 53 4.03 6.77 2.04
C PHE A 53 5.45 6.31 1.67
N ARG A 54 5.64 5.01 1.40
CA ARG A 54 6.95 4.44 1.07
C ARG A 54 7.37 4.62 -0.39
N ARG A 55 6.46 5.05 -1.26
CA ARG A 55 6.78 5.20 -2.69
C ARG A 55 7.99 6.15 -2.83
N PRO A 56 9.14 5.66 -3.34
CA PRO A 56 10.32 6.50 -3.43
C PRO A 56 9.96 7.70 -4.30
N GLN A 57 10.12 8.90 -3.75
CA GLN A 57 10.40 10.03 -4.62
C GLN A 57 11.56 9.58 -5.51
N PRO A 58 11.54 9.84 -6.83
CA PRO A 58 12.74 9.65 -7.62
C PRO A 58 13.80 10.56 -7.00
N GLY A 59 14.60 10.00 -6.09
CA GLY A 59 15.87 10.57 -5.72
C GLY A 59 16.65 10.75 -7.02
N PRO A 60 17.56 11.73 -7.09
CA PRO A 60 18.34 11.95 -8.28
C PRO A 60 18.88 10.60 -8.75
N LYS A 61 18.59 10.22 -10.01
CA LYS A 61 19.23 9.08 -10.65
C LYS A 61 20.72 9.34 -10.51
N VAL A 62 21.36 8.71 -9.53
CA VAL A 62 22.81 8.61 -9.48
C VAL A 62 23.14 7.73 -10.67
N THR A 63 23.28 8.38 -11.82
CA THR A 63 23.85 7.73 -13.00
C THR A 63 25.25 7.38 -12.55
N PRO A 64 25.65 6.09 -12.47
CA PRO A 64 27.01 5.76 -12.15
C PRO A 64 27.87 6.43 -13.21
N GLY A 65 28.52 7.53 -12.83
CA GLY A 65 29.56 8.13 -13.64
C GLY A 65 30.62 7.06 -13.77
N ARG A 66 30.87 6.61 -15.01
CA ARG A 66 31.99 5.75 -15.35
C ARG A 66 33.28 6.50 -14.99
N ASN A 67 33.74 6.36 -13.76
CA ASN A 67 35.04 6.85 -13.32
C ASN A 67 35.72 5.80 -12.44
N GLY A 68 36.60 5.03 -13.09
CA GLY A 68 37.73 4.32 -12.47
C GLY A 68 37.36 3.12 -11.61
N GLY A 69 37.13 1.96 -12.24
CA GLY A 69 36.80 0.73 -11.53
C GLY A 69 37.77 0.38 -10.41
N VAL A 70 37.24 0.23 -9.20
CA VAL A 70 37.88 -0.45 -8.08
C VAL A 70 36.77 -1.14 -7.28
N TRP A 71 36.89 -2.44 -7.08
CA TRP A 71 36.09 -3.20 -6.13
C TRP A 71 36.84 -3.20 -4.79
N VAL A 72 36.16 -2.79 -3.72
CA VAL A 72 36.50 -3.13 -2.33
C VAL A 72 35.23 -3.57 -1.60
#